data_AF-A0A950Y9W1-F1
#
_entry.id   AF-A0A950Y9W1-F1
#
_cell.length_a   1.000
_cell.length_b   1.000
_cell.length_c   1.000
_cell.angle_alpha   90.00
_cell.angle_beta   90.00
_cell.angle_gamma   90.00
#
_symmetry.space_group_name_H-M   'P 1'
#
loop_
_entity.id
_entity.type
_entity.pdbx_description
1 polymer ?
#
loop_
_entity_poly.entity_id
_entity_poly.type
_entity_poly.pdbx_seq_one_letter_code
_entity_poly.pdbx_strand_id
1 'polypeptide(L)' 'MNRQHEPDLRRVTFLDSSGVHAVLRAHRRSRELKRYMAVMPGKDVSRRILELTGVLDLLEVEPTQATVV' A
#
# COMPACT_ATOMS: atom_id res chain seq x y z
N MET A 1 -17.51 -12.92 5.36
CA MET A 1 -17.42 -11.49 5.02
C MET A 1 -15.96 -11.04 5.21
N ASN A 2 -15.14 -11.17 4.17
CA ASN A 2 -13.70 -10.93 4.26
C ASN A 2 -13.44 -9.42 4.20
N ARG A 3 -13.33 -8.74 5.35
CA ARG A 3 -12.91 -7.33 5.40
C ARG A 3 -11.49 -7.24 4.84
N GLN A 4 -11.31 -6.64 3.68
CA GLN A 4 -9.99 -6.17 3.25
C GLN A 4 -9.73 -4.83 3.93
N HIS A 5 -8.51 -4.59 4.39
CA HIS A 5 -8.10 -3.28 4.91
C HIS A 5 -7.15 -2.70 3.87
N GLU A 6 -7.57 -1.62 3.23
CA GLU A 6 -6.83 -0.99 2.15
C GLU A 6 -6.33 0.37 2.66
N PRO A 7 -5.03 0.52 2.98
CA PRO A 7 -4.48 1.83 3.28
C PRO A 7 -4.54 2.69 2.02
N ASP A 8 -5.35 3.74 2.09
CA ASP A 8 -5.39 4.78 1.07
C ASP A 8 -4.24 5.77 1.29
N LEU A 9 -3.18 5.62 0.49
CA LEU A 9 -2.02 6.51 0.52
C LEU A 9 -2.13 7.64 -0.49
N ARG A 10 -3.27 7.81 -1.19
CA ARG A 10 -3.40 8.81 -2.27
C ARG A 10 -3.28 10.25 -1.80
N ARG A 11 -3.52 10.50 -0.52
CA ARG A 11 -3.41 11.83 0.11
C ARG A 11 -2.15 11.97 0.98
N VAL A 12 -1.28 10.97 1.00
CA VAL A 12 -0.05 10.99 1.79
C VAL A 12 1.00 11.79 1.03
N THR A 13 1.33 12.96 1.56
CA THR A 13 2.32 13.88 0.96
C THR A 13 3.74 13.62 1.42
N PHE A 14 3.92 12.79 2.45
CA PHE A 14 5.22 12.44 3.03
C PHE A 14 5.23 10.98 3.50
N LEU A 15 6.29 10.25 3.16
CA LEU A 15 6.51 8.88 3.62
C LEU A 15 7.99 8.74 3.96
N ASP A 16 8.31 8.22 5.15
CA ASP A 16 9.67 7.95 5.59
C ASP A 16 9.87 6.45 5.87
N SER A 17 11.01 6.09 6.44
CA SER A 17 11.30 4.71 6.83
C SER A 17 10.31 4.15 7.86
N SER A 18 9.75 4.99 8.75
CA SER A 18 8.76 4.59 9.74
C SER A 18 7.41 4.28 9.08
N GLY A 19 6.99 5.11 8.14
CA GLY A 19 5.78 4.89 7.35
C GLY A 19 5.89 3.63 6.48
N VAL A 20 7.04 3.40 5.84
CA VAL A 20 7.32 2.16 5.11
C VAL A 20 7.25 0.94 6.05
N HIS A 21 7.87 1.04 7.23
CA HIS A 21 7.83 -0.05 8.22
C HIS A 21 6.40 -0.35 8.69
N ALA A 22 5.56 0.67 8.87
CA ALA A 22 4.16 0.51 9.24
C ALA A 22 3.37 -0.27 8.16
N VAL A 23 3.57 0.05 6.88
CA VAL A 23 2.95 -0.66 5.75
C VAL A 23 3.38 -2.13 5.72
N LEU A 24 4.67 -2.42 5.86
CA LEU A 24 5.20 -3.78 5.91
C LEU A 24 4.67 -4.58 7.10
N ARG A 25 4.54 -3.94 8.28
CA ARG A 25 3.98 -4.58 9.47
C ARG A 25 2.51 -4.94 9.27
N ALA A 26 1.73 -4.04 8.67
CA ALA A 26 0.33 -4.31 8.34
C ALA A 26 0.20 -5.46 7.33
N HIS A 27 1.05 -5.48 6.29
CA HIS A 27 1.07 -6.56 5.30
C HIS A 27 1.38 -7.91 5.95
N ARG A 28 2.44 -7.98 6.75
CA ARG A 28 2.79 -9.20 7.50
C ARG A 28 1.65 -9.68 8.38
N ARG A 29 0.99 -8.76 9.11
CA ARG A 29 -0.14 -9.10 9.96
C ARG A 29 -1.33 -9.64 9.15
N SER A 30 -1.57 -9.10 7.97
CA SER A 30 -2.60 -9.61 7.06
C SER A 30 -2.31 -11.04 6.61
N ARG A 31 -1.05 -11.32 6.23
CA ARG A 31 -0.60 -12.66 5.83
C ARG A 31 -0.70 -13.68 6.97
N GLU A 32 -0.30 -13.33 8.19
CA GLU A 32 -0.48 -14.17 9.39
C GLU A 32 -1.95 -14.54 9.61
N LEU A 33 -2.86 -13.62 9.31
CA LEU A 33 -4.31 -13.82 9.42
C LEU A 33 -4.93 -14.47 8.19
N LYS A 34 -4.13 -14.88 7.19
CA LYS A 34 -4.59 -15.40 5.88
C LYS A 34 -5.57 -14.45 5.19
N ARG A 35 -5.31 -13.14 5.28
CA ARG A 35 -6.08 -12.08 4.63
C ARG A 35 -5.23 -11.36 3.60
N TYR A 36 -5.91 -10.79 2.61
CA TYR A 36 -5.32 -9.91 1.63
C TYR A 36 -5.34 -8.46 2.13
N MET A 37 -4.30 -7.72 1.77
CA MET A 37 -4.16 -6.31 2.05
C MET A 37 -3.65 -5.66 0.78
N ALA A 38 -4.53 -4.89 0.14
CA ALA A 38 -4.14 -4.05 -0.97
C ALA A 38 -3.71 -2.67 -0.48
N VAL A 39 -2.81 -2.01 -1.19
CA VAL A 39 -2.44 -0.61 -0.94
C VAL A 39 -2.83 0.23 -2.15
N MET A 40 -3.41 1.40 -1.90
CA MET A 40 -3.69 2.41 -2.93
C MET A 40 -2.63 3.52 -2.87
N PRO A 41 -1.49 3.38 -3.55
CA PRO A 41 -0.51 4.45 -3.62
C PRO A 41 -1.09 5.66 -4.38
N GLY A 42 -0.79 6.87 -3.92
CA GLY A 42 -1.00 8.09 -4.71
C GLY A 42 -0.15 8.12 -5.98
N LYS A 43 -0.37 9.09 -6.86
CA LYS A 43 0.41 9.21 -8.11
C LYS A 43 1.85 9.74 -7.88
N ASP A 44 2.14 10.25 -6.68
CA ASP A 44 3.30 11.09 -6.43
C ASP A 44 4.29 10.45 -5.43
N VAL A 45 4.59 11.15 -4.33
CA VAL A 45 5.65 10.84 -3.37
C VAL A 45 5.53 9.43 -2.78
N SER A 46 4.33 9.02 -2.37
CA SER A 46 4.12 7.71 -1.75
C SER A 46 4.44 6.56 -2.70
N ARG A 47 4.08 6.67 -3.98
CA ARG A 47 4.36 5.63 -4.97
C ARG A 47 5.84 5.52 -5.25
N ARG A 48 6.50 6.66 -5.49
CA ARG A 48 7.93 6.69 -5.77
C ARG A 48 8.76 6.07 -4.64
N ILE A 49 8.39 6.33 -3.39
CA ILE A 49 9.10 5.77 -2.23
C ILE A 49 8.87 4.26 -2.11
N LEU A 50 7.64 3.79 -2.32
CA LEU A 50 7.35 2.34 -2.30
C LEU A 50 8.05 1.60 -3.45
N GLU A 51 8.17 2.23 -4.63
CA GLU A 51 8.94 1.68 -5.76
C GLU A 51 10.44 1.64 -5.45
N LEU A 52 11.03 2.76 -4.97
CA LEU A 52 12.46 2.84 -4.66
C LEU A 52 12.89 1.88 -3.56
N THR A 53 11.99 1.57 -2.63
CA THR A 53 12.26 0.63 -1.53
C THR A 53 11.97 -0.83 -1.88
N GLY A 54 11.46 -1.12 -3.09
CA GLY A 54 11.03 -2.45 -3.52
C GLY A 54 9.80 -2.97 -2.75
N VAL A 55 9.18 -2.13 -1.92
CA VAL A 55 8.01 -2.50 -1.12
C VAL A 55 6.79 -2.71 -2.00
N LEU A 56 6.73 -2.03 -3.14
CA LEU A 56 5.64 -2.20 -4.10
C LEU A 56 5.53 -3.65 -4.61
N ASP A 57 6.67 -4.35 -4.77
CA ASP A 57 6.72 -5.74 -5.25
C ASP A 57 6.28 -6.75 -4.19
N LEU A 58 6.33 -6.35 -2.91
CA LEU A 58 5.86 -7.16 -1.78
C LEU A 58 4.37 -6.99 -1.52
N LEU A 59 3.80 -5.86 -1.93
CA LEU A 59 2.41 -5.53 -1.71
C LEU A 59 1.58 -6.02 -2.89
N GLU A 60 0.41 -6.57 -2.58
CA GLU A 60 -0.64 -6.66 -3.60
C GLU A 60 -1.13 -5.22 -3.84
N VAL A 61 -0.90 -4.69 -5.03
CA VAL A 61 -1.36 -3.34 -5.39
C VAL A 61 -2.61 -3.50 -6.23
N GLU A 62 -3.74 -3.02 -5.73
CA GLU A 62 -4.93 -2.89 -6.56
C GLU A 62 -4.61 -1.83 -7.63
N PRO A 63 -4.73 -2.15 -8.92
CA PRO A 63 -4.55 -1.16 -9.97
C PRO A 63 -5.51 -0.02 -9.65
N THR A 64 -4.98 1.19 -9.56
CA THR A 64 -5.80 2.40 -9.52
C THR A 64 -6.75 2.28 -10.69
N GLN A 65 -8.04 2.08 -10.41
CA GLN A 65 -9.07 2.24 -11.42
C GLN A 65 -8.96 3.70 -11.85
N ALA A 66 -8.24 3.92 -12.96
CA ALA A 66 -8.38 5.12 -13.73
C ALA A 66 -9.83 5.09 -14.19
N THR A 67 -10.70 5.79 -13.48
CA THR A 67 -12.02 6.14 -13.99
C THR A 67 -11.75 6.86 -15.29
N VAL A 68 -11.95 6.14 -16.39
CA VAL A 68 -12.03 6.73 -17.73
C VAL A 68 -13.30 7.57 -17.68
N VAL A 69 -13.13 8.89 -17.65
CA VAL A 69 -14.20 9.87 -17.85
C VAL A 69 -14.22 10.21 -19.33
#